data_AF-A0A952EK80-F1
#
_entry.id   AF-A0A952EK80-F1
#
_cell.length_a   1.000
_cell.length_b   1.000
_cell.length_c   1.000
_cell.angle_alpha   90.00
_cell.angle_beta   90.00
_cell.angle_gamma   90.00
#
_symmetry.space_group_name_H-M   'P 1'
#
loop_
_entity.id
_entity.type
_entity.pdbx_description
1 polymer ?
#
loop_
_entity_poly.entity_id
_entity_poly.type
_entity_poly.pdbx_seq_one_letter_code
_entity_poly.pdbx_strand_id
1 'polypeptide(L)'
;MKKILMFTVLCSFQMSFSQVTMENNKLVRDGQKYKISQYKEVFKNPEAAAYFQKARTNSTVGNIFAGIGGGAMGFGLARALSGNKTTVITPYGTQTVKQDVSGAWAAVGIGAGIVGVGIPFALAANKNAKKAMAVENGEATAFQPYFKLESAGNGLALSYNF
;
A
#
# COMPACT_ATOMS: atom_id res chain seq x y z
N MET A 1 6.09 -31.78 46.49
CA MET A 1 7.13 -30.79 46.12
C MET A 1 7.54 -30.86 44.64
N LYS A 2 7.95 -32.03 44.11
CA LYS A 2 8.37 -32.16 42.70
C LYS A 2 7.32 -31.73 41.64
N LYS A 3 6.03 -32.00 41.88
CA LYS A 3 4.94 -31.65 40.95
C LYS A 3 4.66 -30.14 40.86
N ILE A 4 4.85 -29.41 41.95
CA ILE A 4 4.70 -27.95 42.00
C ILE A 4 5.85 -27.28 41.24
N LEU A 5 7.07 -27.79 41.43
CA LEU A 5 8.27 -27.29 40.74
C LEU A 5 8.16 -27.50 39.22
N MET A 6 7.57 -28.61 38.76
CA MET A 6 7.33 -28.86 37.34
C MET A 6 6.27 -27.92 36.74
N PHE A 7 5.23 -27.58 37.50
CA PHE A 7 4.20 -26.62 37.08
C PHE A 7 4.74 -25.19 36.99
N THR A 8 5.61 -24.78 37.93
CA THR A 8 6.29 -23.47 37.89
C THR A 8 7.24 -23.34 36.69
N VAL A 9 7.96 -24.41 36.33
CA VAL A 9 8.84 -24.45 35.14
C VAL A 9 8.02 -24.35 33.84
N LEU A 10 6.82 -24.93 33.78
CA LEU A 10 5.93 -24.83 32.62
C LEU A 10 5.39 -23.41 32.43
N CYS A 11 5.11 -22.68 33.51
CA CYS A 11 4.63 -21.30 33.44
C CYS A 11 5.70 -20.29 32.98
N SER A 12 6.99 -20.55 33.25
CA SER A 12 8.09 -19.68 32.79
C SER A 12 8.33 -19.71 31.27
N PHE A 13 7.70 -20.62 30.53
CA PHE A 13 7.82 -20.71 29.07
C PHE A 13 6.83 -19.84 28.29
N GLN A 14 5.97 -19.07 28.96
CA GLN A 14 5.15 -18.04 28.33
C GLN A 14 6.04 -16.81 28.01
N MET A 15 7.12 -17.00 27.25
CA MET A 15 7.83 -15.87 26.63
C MET A 15 6.89 -15.30 25.57
N SER A 16 6.18 -14.24 25.93
CA SER A 16 5.43 -13.42 24.98
C SER A 16 6.42 -12.86 23.97
N PHE A 17 6.48 -13.46 22.79
CA PHE A 17 7.16 -12.84 21.67
C PHE A 17 6.48 -11.50 21.41
N SER A 18 7.25 -10.43 21.55
CA SER A 18 6.84 -9.06 21.26
C SER A 18 6.41 -8.95 19.80
N GLN A 19 5.11 -9.01 19.52
CA GLN A 19 4.57 -8.93 18.17
C GLN A 19 4.54 -7.47 17.71
N VAL A 20 5.17 -7.20 16.58
CA VAL A 20 5.04 -5.94 15.85
C VAL A 20 3.78 -5.98 15.00
N THR A 21 2.90 -5.01 15.22
CA THR A 21 1.67 -4.83 14.45
C THR A 21 1.61 -3.39 13.91
N MET A 22 0.73 -3.17 12.95
CA MET A 22 0.45 -1.84 12.38
C MET A 22 -0.96 -1.43 12.75
N GLU A 23 -1.09 -0.33 13.48
CA GLU A 23 -2.38 0.29 13.80
C GLU A 23 -2.45 1.65 13.10
N ASN A 24 -3.31 1.74 12.08
CA ASN A 24 -3.42 2.90 11.19
C ASN A 24 -2.06 3.28 10.57
N ASN A 25 -1.48 4.38 11.03
CA ASN A 25 -0.23 4.94 10.53
C ASN A 25 0.89 4.88 11.60
N LYS A 26 0.76 3.96 12.54
CA LYS A 26 1.71 3.75 13.65
C LYS A 26 2.09 2.27 13.74
N LEU A 27 3.35 2.04 14.07
CA LEU A 27 3.85 0.72 14.43
C LEU A 27 3.59 0.51 15.92
N VAL A 28 3.11 -0.66 16.29
CA VAL A 28 2.86 -1.00 17.69
C VAL A 28 3.74 -2.17 18.07
N ARG A 29 4.52 -2.00 19.14
CA ARG A 29 5.35 -3.04 19.74
C ARG A 29 5.21 -2.95 21.25
N ASP A 30 4.90 -4.07 21.91
CA ASP A 30 4.71 -4.14 23.37
C ASP A 30 3.70 -3.10 23.91
N GLY A 31 2.67 -2.78 23.12
CA GLY A 31 1.68 -1.76 23.45
C GLY A 31 2.15 -0.31 23.28
N GLN A 32 3.42 -0.08 22.93
CA GLN A 32 3.95 1.25 22.61
C GLN A 32 3.74 1.58 21.13
N LYS A 33 3.24 2.79 20.86
CA LYS A 33 2.97 3.29 19.51
C LYS A 33 4.14 4.13 19.00
N TYR A 34 4.76 3.69 17.92
CA TYR A 34 5.87 4.35 17.23
C TYR A 34 5.40 4.96 15.92
N LYS A 35 6.02 6.08 15.53
CA LYS A 35 5.82 6.61 14.18
C LYS A 35 6.46 5.68 13.15
N ILE A 36 5.90 5.60 11.95
CA ILE A 36 6.51 4.88 10.81
C ILE A 36 7.94 5.36 10.52
N SER A 37 8.28 6.61 10.86
CA SER A 37 9.64 7.12 10.76
C SER A 37 10.64 6.42 11.69
N GLN A 38 10.18 5.95 12.84
CA GLN A 38 10.98 5.26 13.88
C GLN A 38 11.04 3.75 13.66
N TYR A 39 10.73 3.27 12.45
CA TYR A 39 10.71 1.83 12.17
C TYR A 39 12.02 1.10 12.53
N LYS A 40 13.18 1.79 12.48
CA LYS A 40 14.47 1.22 12.89
C LYS A 40 14.56 0.88 14.39
N GLU A 41 13.76 1.54 15.23
CA GLU A 41 13.66 1.25 16.67
C GLU A 41 12.70 0.07 16.92
N VAL A 42 11.77 -0.16 15.99
CA VAL A 42 10.74 -1.20 16.08
C VAL A 42 11.22 -2.54 15.51
N PHE A 43 11.93 -2.52 14.38
CA PHE A 43 12.42 -3.73 13.73
C PHE A 43 13.83 -4.05 14.22
N LYS A 44 13.99 -5.14 14.98
CA LYS A 44 15.30 -5.67 15.42
C LYS A 44 15.99 -6.45 14.31
N ASN A 45 15.23 -7.09 13.43
CA ASN A 45 15.78 -7.83 12.30
C ASN A 45 16.16 -6.85 11.16
N PRO A 46 17.43 -6.83 10.71
CA PRO A 46 17.87 -5.95 9.61
C PRO A 46 17.10 -6.22 8.30
N GLU A 47 16.69 -7.47 8.05
CA GLU A 47 15.92 -7.85 6.87
C GLU A 47 14.49 -7.29 6.93
N ALA A 48 13.83 -7.37 8.09
CA ALA A 48 12.51 -6.76 8.32
C ALA A 48 12.56 -5.24 8.11
N ALA A 49 13.59 -4.59 8.66
CA ALA A 49 13.82 -3.16 8.46
C ALA A 49 14.01 -2.79 6.98
N ALA A 50 14.72 -3.62 6.20
CA ALA A 50 14.91 -3.40 4.77
C ALA A 50 13.61 -3.54 3.97
N TYR A 51 12.77 -4.55 4.27
CA TYR A 51 11.44 -4.67 3.66
C TYR A 51 10.55 -3.48 4.00
N PHE A 52 10.56 -3.03 5.26
CA PHE A 52 9.76 -1.87 5.65
C PHE A 52 10.26 -0.58 5.00
N GLN A 53 11.57 -0.42 4.82
CA GLN A 53 12.14 0.69 4.06
C GLN A 53 11.64 0.70 2.61
N LYS A 54 11.65 -0.46 1.93
CA LYS A 54 11.07 -0.60 0.58
C LYS A 54 9.59 -0.25 0.57
N ALA A 55 8.85 -0.64 1.61
CA ALA A 55 7.44 -0.30 1.74
C ALA A 55 7.23 1.22 1.76
N ARG A 56 8.05 1.95 2.52
CA ARG A 56 7.99 3.42 2.58
C ARG A 56 8.33 4.05 1.24
N THR A 57 9.39 3.60 0.57
CA THR A 57 9.76 4.12 -0.75
C THR A 57 8.63 3.93 -1.76
N ASN A 58 8.06 2.73 -1.82
CA ASN A 58 6.95 2.44 -2.73
C ASN A 58 5.70 3.26 -2.38
N SER A 59 5.43 3.49 -1.09
CA SER A 59 4.33 4.35 -0.67
C SER A 59 4.56 5.80 -1.10
N THR A 60 5.78 6.34 -0.97
CA THR A 60 6.11 7.69 -1.44
C THR A 60 5.89 7.82 -2.94
N VAL A 61 6.42 6.88 -3.73
CA VAL A 61 6.25 6.89 -5.18
C VAL A 61 4.77 6.79 -5.55
N GLY A 62 4.03 5.86 -4.94
CA GLY A 62 2.59 5.71 -5.13
C GLY A 62 1.82 7.00 -4.79
N ASN A 63 2.18 7.68 -3.71
CA ASN A 63 1.57 8.93 -3.29
C ASN A 63 1.85 10.09 -4.26
N ILE A 64 3.02 10.12 -4.91
CA ILE A 64 3.32 11.13 -5.95
C ILE A 64 2.39 10.92 -7.15
N PHE A 65 2.26 9.69 -7.63
CA PHE A 65 1.34 9.37 -8.74
C PHE A 65 -0.11 9.61 -8.35
N ALA A 66 -0.52 9.22 -7.14
CA ALA A 66 -1.85 9.49 -6.62
C ALA A 66 -2.12 10.99 -6.46
N GLY A 67 -1.14 11.78 -6.04
CA GLY A 67 -1.25 13.22 -5.87
C GLY A 67 -1.38 13.95 -7.21
N ILE A 68 -0.49 13.67 -8.17
CA ILE A 68 -0.53 14.28 -9.51
C ILE A 68 -1.79 13.82 -10.26
N GLY A 69 -2.03 12.50 -10.31
CA GLY A 69 -3.17 11.94 -11.01
C GLY A 69 -4.50 12.33 -10.36
N GLY A 70 -4.57 12.28 -9.03
CA GLY A 70 -5.71 12.72 -8.24
C GLY A 70 -5.99 14.22 -8.39
N GLY A 71 -4.95 15.05 -8.47
CA GLY A 71 -5.08 16.48 -8.74
C GLY A 71 -5.65 16.76 -10.14
N ALA A 72 -5.12 16.09 -11.17
CA ALA A 72 -5.62 16.21 -12.53
C ALA A 72 -7.08 15.72 -12.66
N MET A 73 -7.41 14.58 -12.03
CA MET A 73 -8.79 14.10 -11.95
C MET A 73 -9.70 15.07 -11.21
N GLY A 74 -9.29 15.56 -10.03
CA GLY A 74 -10.07 16.48 -9.22
C GLY A 74 -10.35 17.78 -9.96
N PHE A 75 -9.36 18.35 -10.64
CA PHE A 75 -9.52 19.54 -11.47
C PHE A 75 -10.46 19.29 -12.65
N GLY A 76 -10.27 18.18 -13.36
CA GLY A 76 -11.13 17.78 -14.48
C GLY A 76 -12.58 17.57 -14.05
N LEU A 77 -12.81 16.84 -12.95
CA LEU A 77 -14.14 16.61 -12.39
C LEU A 77 -14.78 17.91 -11.92
N ALA A 78 -14.05 18.78 -11.22
CA ALA A 78 -14.57 20.07 -10.78
C ALA A 78 -15.02 20.91 -11.98
N ARG A 79 -14.22 20.97 -13.05
CA ARG A 79 -14.56 21.71 -14.27
C ARG A 79 -15.73 21.08 -15.02
N ALA A 80 -15.79 19.76 -15.11
CA ALA A 80 -16.89 19.03 -15.75
C ALA A 80 -18.22 19.20 -14.99
N LEU A 81 -18.18 19.32 -13.66
CA LEU A 81 -19.35 19.46 -12.79
C LEU A 81 -19.74 20.93 -12.51
N SER A 82 -18.84 21.90 -12.74
CA SER A 82 -19.07 23.33 -12.47
C SER A 82 -20.13 24.02 -13.35
N GLY A 83 -20.76 23.29 -14.25
CA GLY A 83 -21.83 23.77 -15.11
C GLY A 83 -21.38 24.06 -16.54
N ASN A 84 -22.31 23.85 -17.47
CA ASN A 84 -22.01 23.89 -18.92
C ASN A 84 -22.36 25.25 -19.54
N LYS A 85 -22.57 26.29 -18.74
CA LYS A 85 -23.03 27.61 -19.19
C LYS A 85 -22.16 28.67 -18.54
N THR A 86 -21.38 29.36 -19.35
CA THR A 86 -20.58 30.50 -18.92
C THR A 86 -21.16 31.76 -19.52
N THR A 87 -21.41 32.74 -18.67
CA THR A 87 -21.93 34.04 -19.07
C THR A 87 -20.78 34.96 -19.40
N VAL A 88 -20.65 35.34 -20.67
CA VAL A 88 -19.66 36.30 -21.13
C VAL A 88 -20.32 37.66 -21.33
N ILE A 89 -19.74 38.68 -20.71
CA ILE A 89 -20.14 40.08 -20.88
C ILE A 89 -19.45 40.58 -22.15
N THR A 90 -20.24 40.92 -23.15
CA THR A 90 -19.74 41.57 -24.38
C THR A 90 -20.20 43.03 -24.41
N PRO A 91 -19.57 43.89 -25.22
CA PRO A 91 -20.02 45.28 -25.41
C PRO A 91 -21.48 45.40 -25.89
N TYR A 92 -22.06 44.30 -26.38
CA TYR A 92 -23.44 44.20 -26.90
C TYR A 92 -24.40 43.47 -25.94
N GLY A 93 -23.99 43.24 -24.69
CA GLY A 93 -24.80 42.59 -23.66
C GLY A 93 -24.25 41.24 -23.17
N THR A 94 -25.00 40.61 -22.28
CA THR A 94 -24.63 39.36 -21.60
C THR A 94 -25.07 38.15 -22.42
N GLN A 95 -24.13 37.37 -22.94
CA GLN A 95 -24.42 36.15 -23.70
C GLN A 95 -24.05 34.91 -22.88
N THR A 96 -24.92 33.90 -22.88
CA THR A 96 -24.66 32.62 -22.21
C THR A 96 -24.14 31.63 -23.24
N VAL A 97 -22.86 31.27 -23.14
CA VAL A 97 -22.22 30.34 -24.08
C VAL A 97 -22.11 28.97 -23.42
N LYS A 98 -22.37 27.90 -24.19
CA LYS A 98 -22.14 26.53 -23.72
C LYS A 98 -20.64 26.28 -23.56
N GLN A 99 -20.23 25.88 -22.37
CA GLN A 99 -18.85 25.52 -22.08
C GLN A 99 -18.56 24.11 -22.57
N ASP A 100 -17.50 23.96 -23.37
CA ASP A 100 -16.99 22.64 -23.74
C ASP A 100 -16.30 21.98 -22.53
N VAL A 101 -16.76 20.78 -22.19
CA VAL A 101 -16.26 19.97 -21.08
C VAL A 101 -15.40 18.79 -21.55
N SER A 102 -15.17 18.65 -22.85
CA SER A 102 -14.34 17.58 -23.44
C SER A 102 -12.93 17.55 -22.84
N GLY A 103 -12.28 18.71 -22.73
CA GLY A 103 -10.96 18.86 -22.11
C GLY A 103 -10.95 18.55 -20.61
N ALA A 104 -12.09 18.73 -19.93
CA ALA A 104 -12.23 18.37 -18.52
C ALA A 104 -12.24 16.85 -18.34
N TRP A 105 -13.00 16.13 -19.17
CA TRP A 105 -12.99 14.66 -19.20
C TRP A 105 -11.67 14.07 -19.67
N ALA A 106 -10.98 14.74 -20.60
CA ALA A 106 -9.61 14.35 -20.98
C ALA A 106 -8.64 14.46 -19.79
N ALA A 107 -8.72 15.53 -18.99
CA ALA A 107 -7.92 15.67 -17.77
C ALA A 107 -8.24 14.58 -16.72
N VAL A 108 -9.52 14.18 -16.60
CA VAL A 108 -9.91 13.03 -15.77
C VAL A 108 -9.29 11.73 -16.29
N GLY A 109 -9.37 11.47 -17.59
CA GLY A 109 -8.77 10.28 -18.20
C GLY A 109 -7.25 10.21 -18.00
N ILE A 110 -6.54 11.32 -18.21
CA ILE A 110 -5.10 11.42 -17.96
C ILE A 110 -4.80 11.18 -16.47
N GLY A 111 -5.54 11.85 -15.58
CA GLY A 111 -5.34 11.69 -14.15
C GLY A 111 -5.57 10.25 -13.68
N ALA A 112 -6.60 9.57 -14.21
CA ALA A 112 -6.89 8.17 -13.92
C ALA A 112 -5.76 7.25 -14.40
N GLY A 113 -5.21 7.50 -15.60
CA GLY A 113 -4.04 6.79 -16.11
C GLY A 113 -2.82 6.93 -15.19
N ILE A 114 -2.53 8.15 -14.72
CA ILE A 114 -1.42 8.43 -13.80
C ILE A 114 -1.61 7.70 -12.46
N VAL A 115 -2.82 7.75 -11.89
CA VAL A 115 -3.13 6.99 -10.66
C VAL A 115 -2.98 5.49 -10.89
N GLY A 116 -3.40 4.99 -12.06
CA GLY A 116 -3.24 3.59 -12.46
C GLY A 116 -1.79 3.11 -12.37
N VAL A 117 -0.82 3.94 -12.80
CA VAL A 117 0.62 3.65 -12.68
C VAL A 117 1.07 3.58 -11.22
N GLY A 118 0.43 4.32 -10.31
CA GLY A 118 0.70 4.29 -8.87
C GLY A 118 0.20 3.04 -8.14
N ILE A 119 -0.78 2.32 -8.69
CA ILE A 119 -1.42 1.17 -8.03
C ILE A 119 -0.42 0.04 -7.70
N PRO A 120 0.43 -0.43 -8.63
CA PRO A 120 1.43 -1.46 -8.31
C PRO A 120 2.36 -1.05 -7.16
N PHE A 121 2.73 0.22 -7.07
CA PHE A 121 3.56 0.73 -5.98
C PHE A 121 2.82 0.73 -4.64
N ALA A 122 1.56 1.12 -4.60
CA ALA A 122 0.74 1.05 -3.40
C ALA A 122 0.55 -0.41 -2.92
N LEU A 123 0.29 -1.33 -3.83
CA LEU A 123 0.18 -2.76 -3.53
C LEU A 123 1.50 -3.34 -3.03
N ALA A 124 2.61 -2.98 -3.68
CA ALA A 124 3.95 -3.40 -3.27
C ALA A 124 4.33 -2.81 -1.91
N ALA A 125 3.93 -1.58 -1.60
CA ALA A 125 4.13 -0.96 -0.31
C ALA A 125 3.45 -1.77 0.80
N ASN A 126 2.16 -2.09 0.63
CA ASN A 126 1.41 -2.89 1.59
C ASN A 126 1.99 -4.31 1.76
N LYS A 127 2.34 -4.96 0.64
CA LYS A 127 2.97 -6.29 0.66
C LYS A 127 4.30 -6.28 1.42
N ASN A 128 5.15 -5.29 1.18
CA ASN A 128 6.44 -5.18 1.86
C ASN A 128 6.30 -4.83 3.35
N ALA A 129 5.32 -4.00 3.73
CA ALA A 129 5.04 -3.71 5.14
C ALA A 129 4.56 -4.95 5.90
N LYS A 130 3.66 -5.74 5.30
CA LYS A 130 3.21 -7.03 5.86
C LYS A 130 4.36 -8.03 6.00
N LYS A 131 5.19 -8.15 4.96
CA LYS A 131 6.40 -9.01 5.01
C LYS A 131 7.35 -8.59 6.13
N ALA A 132 7.59 -7.28 6.31
CA ALA A 132 8.44 -6.79 7.39
C ALA A 132 7.93 -7.21 8.77
N MET A 133 6.62 -7.10 9.00
CA MET A 133 6.00 -7.54 10.27
C MET A 133 6.11 -9.06 10.44
N ALA A 134 5.83 -9.85 9.40
CA ALA A 134 5.93 -11.31 9.46
C ALA A 134 7.37 -11.77 9.80
N VAL A 135 8.38 -11.21 9.12
CA VAL A 135 9.80 -11.51 9.36
C VAL A 135 10.23 -11.14 10.78
N GLU A 136 9.78 -9.99 11.31
CA GLU A 136 10.12 -9.56 12.67
C GLU A 136 9.43 -10.41 13.74
N ASN A 137 8.18 -10.82 13.50
CA ASN A 137 7.39 -11.63 14.42
C ASN A 137 7.83 -13.10 14.44
N GLY A 138 8.81 -13.49 13.61
CA GLY A 138 9.22 -14.87 13.46
C GLY A 138 8.11 -15.74 12.85
N GLU A 139 7.09 -15.13 12.24
CA GLU A 139 6.20 -15.86 11.35
C GLU A 139 7.09 -16.37 10.23
N ALA A 140 7.12 -17.70 10.02
CA ALA A 140 7.68 -18.24 8.80
C ALA A 140 6.98 -17.48 7.67
N THR A 141 7.69 -16.58 6.98
CA THR A 141 7.16 -15.94 5.78
C THR A 141 6.92 -17.10 4.86
N ALA A 142 5.68 -17.60 4.86
CA ALA A 142 5.40 -18.94 4.39
C ALA A 142 5.97 -19.01 2.99
N PHE A 143 7.07 -19.75 2.87
CA PHE A 143 7.57 -20.18 1.60
C PHE A 143 6.36 -20.89 1.01
N GLN A 144 5.75 -20.29 0.01
CA GLN A 144 4.59 -20.83 -0.68
C GLN A 144 5.13 -21.35 -2.01
N PRO A 145 5.91 -22.44 -2.01
CA PRO A 145 6.30 -23.09 -3.24
C PRO A 145 5.00 -23.57 -3.85
N TYR A 146 4.66 -23.02 -5.01
CA TYR A 146 3.53 -23.52 -5.76
C TYR A 146 4.08 -24.33 -6.92
N PHE A 147 3.50 -25.50 -7.11
CA PHE A 147 3.78 -26.36 -8.24
C PHE A 147 2.87 -25.91 -9.39
N LYS A 148 3.47 -25.50 -10.51
CA LYS A 148 2.72 -25.23 -11.73
C LYS A 148 2.84 -26.44 -12.64
N LEU A 149 1.73 -27.14 -12.84
CA LEU A 149 1.57 -28.12 -13.89
C LEU A 149 1.10 -27.38 -15.15
N GLU A 150 1.97 -27.31 -16.15
CA GLU A 150 1.68 -26.67 -17.44
C GLU A 150 1.86 -27.70 -18.57
N SER A 151 0.99 -27.67 -19.58
CA SER A 151 1.14 -28.52 -20.76
C SER A 151 2.09 -27.82 -21.75
N ALA A 152 3.32 -28.31 -21.88
CA ALA A 152 4.32 -27.77 -22.80
C ALA A 152 4.34 -28.58 -24.10
N GLY A 153 3.63 -28.10 -25.12
CA GLY A 153 3.58 -28.75 -26.44
C GLY A 153 2.95 -30.14 -26.38
N ASN A 154 3.76 -31.19 -26.57
CA ASN A 154 3.35 -32.60 -26.53
C ASN A 154 3.55 -33.29 -25.17
N GLY A 155 3.80 -32.55 -24.08
CA GLY A 155 4.06 -33.13 -22.76
C GLY A 155 3.52 -32.32 -21.58
N LEU A 156 3.46 -32.96 -20.42
CA LEU A 156 3.17 -32.31 -19.14
C LEU A 156 4.48 -31.84 -18.51
N ALA A 157 4.57 -30.56 -18.15
CA ALA A 157 5.68 -29.95 -17.45
C ALA A 157 5.28 -29.62 -16.01
N LEU A 158 6.09 -30.04 -15.05
CA LEU A 158 6.00 -29.61 -13.65
C LEU A 158 7.09 -28.57 -13.42
N SER A 159 6.69 -27.33 -13.17
CA SER A 159 7.61 -26.27 -12.78
C SER A 159 7.56 -26.06 -11.27
N TYR A 160 8.74 -26.03 -10.67
CA TYR A 160 8.96 -25.74 -9.26
C TYR A 160 9.64 -24.39 -9.14
N ASN A 161 9.06 -23.48 -8.35
CA ASN A 161 9.59 -22.14 -8.13
C ASN A 161 10.02 -22.01 -6.67
N PHE A 162 11.32 -21.75 -6.48
CA PHE A 162 11.95 -21.47 -5.19
C PHE A 162 11.80 -19.99 -4.84
#